data_AF-A0AB36RK64-F1
#
_entry.id   AF-A0AB36RK64-F1
#
_cell.length_a   1.000
_cell.length_b   1.000
_cell.length_c   1.000
_cell.angle_alpha   90.00
_cell.angle_beta   90.00
_cell.angle_gamma   90.00
#
_symmetry.space_group_name_H-M   'P 1'
#
loop_
_entity.id
_entity.type
_entity.pdbx_description
1 polymer ?
#
loop_
_entity_poly.entity_id
_entity_poly.type
_entity_poly.pdbx_seq_one_letter_code
_entity_poly.pdbx_strand_id
1 'polypeptide(L)'
;MQNPVTRKLELDSAYAQAVLGVNDGNLRVLNRQLAADIHARGTTLTLRGAEADVAYAARVVDELESMARRGVPVDPDSVVHAARIMETDTPESASEILGAEIVVRRGKVIRPKTAGQRAYVDAIDEHTITFGIGPAGSGKTYLAVAKAVQALQAKEVKRIILTRPAVEAGEKLGFLPGTLNDKIDPYLRPLYDALRDMLDPEMIPKLVDANIIEVAPLAYMRGRTLSDAFVILDEAQNTTGAQMKMFLTRLGFRSKMVVTGDISQVDLPRGTVSGLRVARRILSNIDDIAFQEMRGEDVVRHHLISRIVAAYDRHDAQNSMRYEKRQQELEREREEEASQ
;
A
#
# COMPACT_ATOMS: atom_id res chain seq x y z
N MET A 1 -20.54 -27.45 -24.06
CA MET A 1 -20.99 -26.22 -23.40
C MET A 1 -21.81 -26.64 -22.20
N GLN A 2 -21.35 -26.34 -20.97
CA GLN A 2 -22.15 -26.61 -19.77
C GLN A 2 -23.40 -25.71 -19.79
N ASN A 3 -24.56 -26.26 -19.44
CA ASN A 3 -25.77 -25.46 -19.32
C ASN A 3 -25.60 -24.43 -18.19
N PRO A 4 -26.04 -23.18 -18.40
CA PRO A 4 -25.94 -22.17 -17.36
C PRO A 4 -26.81 -22.57 -16.17
N VAL A 5 -26.20 -22.62 -14.98
CA VAL A 5 -26.91 -22.89 -13.73
C VAL A 5 -27.49 -21.59 -13.19
N THR A 6 -28.59 -21.70 -12.43
CA THR A 6 -29.20 -20.57 -11.73
C THR A 6 -29.27 -20.89 -10.25
N ARG A 7 -28.72 -20.03 -9.41
CA ARG A 7 -28.77 -20.13 -7.95
C ARG A 7 -29.46 -18.90 -7.38
N LYS A 8 -30.33 -19.11 -6.40
CA LYS A 8 -30.94 -18.02 -5.62
C LYS A 8 -30.28 -17.93 -4.25
N LEU A 9 -30.02 -16.72 -3.80
CA LEU A 9 -29.53 -16.39 -2.46
C LEU A 9 -30.50 -15.41 -1.83
N GLU A 10 -30.74 -15.55 -0.53
CA GLU A 10 -31.51 -14.59 0.26
C GLU A 10 -30.54 -13.84 1.17
N LEU A 11 -30.46 -12.53 1.00
CA LEU A 11 -29.74 -11.66 1.91
C LEU A 11 -30.58 -11.38 3.14
N ASP A 12 -29.94 -11.23 4.29
CA ASP A 12 -30.60 -10.66 5.46
C ASP A 12 -31.06 -9.23 5.14
N SER A 13 -32.34 -8.98 5.36
CA SER A 13 -32.99 -7.68 5.15
C SER A 13 -32.28 -6.51 5.83
N ALA A 14 -31.61 -6.75 6.97
CA ALA A 14 -30.86 -5.72 7.69
C ALA A 14 -29.61 -5.26 6.92
N TYR A 15 -29.03 -6.11 6.08
CA TYR A 15 -27.75 -5.87 5.39
C TYR A 15 -27.90 -5.81 3.86
N ALA A 16 -29.06 -6.17 3.31
CA ALA A 16 -29.30 -6.19 1.88
C ALA A 16 -28.99 -4.84 1.19
N GLN A 17 -29.38 -3.71 1.79
CA GLN A 17 -29.08 -2.39 1.23
C GLN A 17 -27.56 -2.09 1.21
N ALA A 18 -26.81 -2.52 2.22
CA ALA A 18 -25.37 -2.34 2.27
C ALA A 18 -24.67 -3.18 1.18
N VAL A 19 -25.09 -4.44 1.01
CA VAL A 19 -24.54 -5.36 -0.01
C VAL A 19 -24.86 -4.89 -1.43
N LEU A 20 -26.11 -4.46 -1.70
CA LEU A 20 -26.53 -3.97 -3.02
C LEU A 20 -25.99 -2.57 -3.34
N GLY A 21 -25.76 -1.77 -2.30
CA GLY A 21 -25.27 -0.40 -2.38
C GLY A 21 -26.36 0.61 -2.75
N VAL A 22 -26.11 1.89 -2.48
CA VAL A 22 -27.02 2.98 -2.84
C VAL A 22 -27.19 3.03 -4.36
N ASN A 23 -28.43 3.06 -4.84
CA ASN A 23 -28.78 3.03 -6.28
C ASN A 23 -28.15 1.84 -7.03
N ASP A 24 -28.07 0.67 -6.38
CA ASP A 24 -27.46 -0.55 -6.91
C ASP A 24 -25.98 -0.40 -7.28
N GLY A 25 -25.29 0.56 -6.64
CA GLY A 25 -23.89 0.87 -6.94
C GLY A 25 -22.97 -0.34 -6.82
N ASN A 26 -23.13 -1.14 -5.77
CA ASN A 26 -22.32 -2.33 -5.52
C ASN A 26 -22.72 -3.49 -6.44
N LEU A 27 -24.03 -3.67 -6.69
CA LEU A 27 -24.53 -4.66 -7.65
C LEU A 27 -23.99 -4.43 -9.08
N ARG A 28 -23.85 -3.17 -9.50
CA ARG A 28 -23.22 -2.82 -10.80
C ARG A 28 -21.73 -3.08 -10.82
N VAL A 29 -21.04 -3.05 -9.67
CA VAL A 29 -19.64 -3.43 -9.59
C VAL A 29 -19.51 -4.95 -9.63
N LEU A 30 -20.33 -5.68 -8.88
CA LEU A 30 -20.36 -7.15 -8.90
C LEU A 30 -20.55 -7.69 -10.33
N ASN A 31 -21.55 -7.20 -11.07
CA ASN A 31 -21.77 -7.58 -12.47
C ASN A 31 -20.64 -7.20 -13.43
N ARG A 32 -19.75 -6.27 -13.05
CA ARG A 32 -18.57 -5.90 -13.85
C ARG A 32 -17.33 -6.71 -13.49
N GLN A 33 -17.24 -7.19 -12.25
CA GLN A 33 -16.08 -7.94 -11.75
C GLN A 33 -16.25 -9.45 -11.91
N LEU A 34 -17.48 -9.95 -11.83
CA LEU A 34 -17.79 -11.39 -11.82
C LEU A 34 -18.32 -11.82 -13.19
N ALA A 35 -17.99 -13.05 -13.58
CA ALA A 35 -18.47 -13.64 -14.83
C ALA A 35 -19.95 -14.09 -14.77
N ALA A 36 -20.48 -14.31 -13.56
CA ALA A 36 -21.90 -14.63 -13.36
C ALA A 36 -22.77 -13.37 -13.42
N ASP A 37 -23.92 -13.47 -14.08
CA ASP A 37 -24.96 -12.44 -14.07
C ASP A 37 -25.69 -12.43 -12.73
N ILE A 38 -25.77 -11.25 -12.10
CA ILE A 38 -26.37 -11.07 -10.78
C ILE A 38 -27.54 -10.09 -10.88
N HIS A 39 -28.73 -10.57 -10.54
CA HIS A 39 -29.95 -9.77 -10.49
C HIS A 39 -30.52 -9.72 -9.07
N ALA A 40 -30.90 -8.54 -8.61
CA ALA A 40 -31.52 -8.33 -7.30
C ALA A 40 -33.00 -8.01 -7.43
N ARG A 41 -33.83 -8.59 -6.55
CA ARG A 41 -35.22 -8.21 -6.36
C ARG A 41 -35.56 -8.28 -4.87
N GLY A 42 -35.61 -7.12 -4.22
CA GLY A 42 -35.73 -7.06 -2.75
C GLY A 42 -34.46 -7.62 -2.10
N THR A 43 -34.62 -8.61 -1.23
CA THR A 43 -33.52 -9.34 -0.59
C THR A 43 -33.02 -10.54 -1.39
N THR A 44 -33.75 -10.95 -2.43
CA THR A 44 -33.40 -12.11 -3.23
C THR A 44 -32.40 -11.74 -4.33
N LEU A 45 -31.25 -12.40 -4.33
CA LEU A 45 -30.27 -12.38 -5.42
C LEU A 45 -30.42 -13.63 -6.29
N THR A 46 -30.43 -13.43 -7.60
CA THR A 46 -30.41 -14.50 -8.60
C THR A 46 -29.09 -14.45 -9.36
N LEU A 47 -28.31 -15.52 -9.24
CA LEU A 47 -27.00 -15.71 -9.88
C LEU A 47 -27.15 -16.68 -11.05
N ARG A 48 -26.66 -16.31 -12.24
CA ARG A 48 -26.73 -17.14 -13.44
C ARG A 48 -25.40 -17.16 -14.18
N GLY A 49 -24.94 -18.33 -14.59
CA GLY A 49 -23.64 -18.46 -15.27
C GLY A 49 -23.16 -19.91 -15.31
N ALA A 50 -21.86 -20.12 -15.55
CA ALA A 50 -21.25 -21.43 -15.35
C ALA A 50 -21.24 -21.80 -13.86
N GLU A 51 -21.18 -23.09 -13.55
CA GLU A 51 -21.27 -23.58 -12.17
C GLU A 51 -20.19 -22.99 -11.25
N ALA A 52 -18.94 -22.94 -11.73
CA ALA A 52 -17.82 -22.35 -11.01
C ALA A 52 -18.02 -20.84 -10.76
N ASP A 53 -18.49 -20.11 -11.77
CA ASP A 53 -18.71 -18.65 -11.68
C ASP A 53 -19.85 -18.32 -10.70
N VAL A 54 -20.93 -19.11 -10.73
CA VAL A 54 -22.07 -18.96 -9.80
C VAL A 54 -21.67 -19.32 -8.37
N ALA A 55 -20.87 -20.36 -8.19
CA ALA A 55 -20.35 -20.73 -6.87
C ALA A 55 -19.42 -19.63 -6.31
N TYR A 56 -18.54 -19.09 -7.15
CA TYR A 56 -17.65 -18.00 -6.76
C TYR A 56 -18.43 -16.71 -6.45
N ALA A 57 -19.37 -16.32 -7.31
CA ALA A 57 -20.22 -15.15 -7.07
C ALA A 57 -21.02 -15.28 -5.77
N ALA A 58 -21.52 -16.48 -5.45
CA ALA A 58 -22.18 -16.73 -4.17
C ALA A 58 -21.25 -16.50 -2.98
N ARG A 59 -20.01 -17.02 -3.03
CA ARG A 59 -19.01 -16.78 -1.97
C ARG A 59 -18.71 -15.30 -1.78
N VAL A 60 -18.57 -14.54 -2.86
CA VAL A 60 -18.33 -13.09 -2.79
C VAL A 60 -19.53 -12.37 -2.15
N VAL A 61 -20.76 -12.73 -2.53
CA VAL A 61 -21.98 -12.15 -1.93
C VAL A 61 -22.07 -12.46 -0.44
N ASP A 62 -21.83 -13.72 -0.04
CA ASP A 62 -21.85 -14.15 1.36
C ASP A 62 -20.79 -13.37 2.18
N GLU A 63 -19.62 -13.12 1.60
CA GLU A 63 -18.54 -12.35 2.25
C GLU A 63 -18.90 -10.87 2.41
N LEU A 64 -19.52 -10.24 1.40
CA LEU A 64 -19.99 -8.85 1.51
C LEU A 64 -21.06 -8.70 2.59
N GLU A 65 -21.95 -9.70 2.71
CA GLU A 65 -22.93 -9.74 3.80
C GLU A 65 -22.25 -9.91 5.17
N SER A 66 -21.24 -10.78 5.26
CA SER A 66 -20.40 -10.98 6.45
C SER A 66 -19.68 -9.69 6.88
N MET A 67 -19.14 -8.93 5.92
CA MET A 67 -18.55 -7.61 6.15
C MET A 67 -19.58 -6.64 6.72
N ALA A 68 -20.75 -6.54 6.09
CA ALA A 68 -21.83 -5.66 6.54
C ALA A 68 -22.30 -6.03 7.96
N ARG A 69 -22.40 -7.32 8.30
CA ARG A 69 -22.72 -7.83 9.64
C ARG A 69 -21.72 -7.38 10.70
N ARG A 70 -20.43 -7.33 10.35
CA ARG A 70 -19.35 -6.86 11.25
C ARG A 70 -19.23 -5.34 11.31
N GLY A 71 -20.13 -4.61 10.63
CA GLY A 71 -20.08 -3.15 10.57
C GLY A 71 -18.98 -2.60 9.67
N VAL A 72 -18.35 -3.44 8.83
CA VAL A 72 -17.38 -3.01 7.82
C VAL A 72 -18.15 -2.34 6.67
N PRO A 73 -17.90 -1.05 6.36
CA PRO A 73 -18.53 -0.37 5.23
C PRO A 73 -18.35 -1.11 3.90
N VAL A 74 -19.47 -1.34 3.19
CA VAL A 74 -19.50 -1.98 1.87
C VAL A 74 -19.77 -0.92 0.79
N ASP A 75 -18.69 -0.42 0.19
CA ASP A 75 -18.69 0.53 -0.92
C ASP A 75 -18.18 -0.11 -2.23
N PRO A 76 -18.32 0.57 -3.39
CA PRO A 76 -17.87 0.04 -4.69
C PRO A 76 -16.41 -0.45 -4.73
N ASP A 77 -15.50 0.21 -4.02
CA ASP A 77 -14.09 -0.19 -3.99
C ASP A 77 -13.89 -1.44 -3.12
N SER A 78 -14.60 -1.52 -1.99
CA SER A 78 -14.60 -2.72 -1.12
C SER A 78 -15.15 -3.96 -1.84
N VAL A 79 -16.11 -3.79 -2.75
CA VAL A 79 -16.67 -4.88 -3.57
C VAL A 79 -15.64 -5.42 -4.56
N VAL A 80 -14.93 -4.53 -5.27
CA VAL A 80 -13.83 -4.94 -6.16
C VAL A 80 -12.77 -5.69 -5.34
N HIS A 81 -12.49 -5.20 -4.14
CA HIS A 81 -11.45 -5.75 -3.30
C HIS A 81 -11.81 -7.11 -2.70
N ALA A 82 -13.02 -7.26 -2.16
CA ALA A 82 -13.53 -8.52 -1.64
C ALA A 82 -13.60 -9.59 -2.74
N ALA A 83 -14.03 -9.23 -3.96
CA ALA A 83 -13.95 -10.15 -5.09
C ALA A 83 -12.51 -10.62 -5.30
N ARG A 84 -11.53 -9.71 -5.44
CA ARG A 84 -10.13 -10.10 -5.64
C ARG A 84 -9.56 -10.99 -4.53
N ILE A 85 -9.82 -10.68 -3.26
CA ILE A 85 -9.36 -11.51 -2.13
C ILE A 85 -9.90 -12.93 -2.26
N MET A 86 -11.16 -13.09 -2.65
CA MET A 86 -11.81 -14.40 -2.76
C MET A 86 -11.39 -15.17 -4.02
N GLU A 87 -10.77 -14.49 -5.00
CA GLU A 87 -10.19 -15.10 -6.20
C GLU A 87 -8.85 -15.79 -5.89
N THR A 88 -8.05 -15.16 -5.02
CA THR A 88 -6.87 -15.81 -4.45
C THR A 88 -7.31 -16.73 -3.33
N ASP A 89 -6.91 -18.00 -3.32
CA ASP A 89 -7.27 -19.00 -2.29
C ASP A 89 -6.57 -18.70 -0.95
N THR A 90 -6.76 -17.48 -0.44
CA THR A 90 -6.19 -16.96 0.80
C THR A 90 -6.97 -17.53 1.98
N PRO A 91 -6.31 -18.07 3.02
CA PRO A 91 -6.99 -18.70 4.16
C PRO A 91 -7.81 -17.72 5.03
N GLU A 92 -7.53 -16.43 4.92
CA GLU A 92 -8.12 -15.37 5.73
C GLU A 92 -9.37 -14.80 5.06
N SER A 93 -10.44 -14.55 5.83
CA SER A 93 -11.67 -13.95 5.30
C SER A 93 -11.46 -12.47 4.97
N ALA A 94 -12.07 -11.97 3.89
CA ALA A 94 -11.91 -10.57 3.46
C ALA A 94 -12.31 -9.57 4.56
N SER A 95 -13.27 -9.94 5.38
CA SER A 95 -13.77 -9.23 6.55
C SER A 95 -12.81 -9.24 7.75
N GLU A 96 -11.96 -10.25 7.93
CA GLU A 96 -10.85 -10.19 8.90
C GLU A 96 -9.79 -9.20 8.42
N ILE A 97 -9.46 -9.22 7.14
CA ILE A 97 -8.51 -8.30 6.53
C ILE A 97 -9.03 -6.85 6.60
N LEU A 98 -10.30 -6.62 6.25
CA LEU A 98 -10.93 -5.29 6.19
C LEU A 98 -11.49 -4.79 7.54
N GLY A 99 -11.55 -5.66 8.55
CA GLY A 99 -12.14 -5.35 9.86
C GLY A 99 -11.23 -4.59 10.83
N ALA A 100 -9.92 -4.61 10.62
CA ALA A 100 -8.96 -3.92 11.50
C ALA A 100 -8.87 -2.43 11.17
N GLU A 101 -9.73 -1.61 11.76
CA GLU A 101 -9.66 -0.16 11.63
C GLU A 101 -8.43 0.39 12.39
N ILE A 102 -7.62 1.21 11.70
CA ILE A 102 -6.43 1.83 12.31
C ILE A 102 -6.76 3.25 12.79
N VAL A 103 -7.28 4.07 11.88
CA VAL A 103 -7.68 5.47 12.14
C VAL A 103 -9.00 5.75 11.45
N VAL A 104 -9.94 6.37 12.18
CA VAL A 104 -11.21 6.84 11.63
C VAL A 104 -11.22 8.36 11.66
N ARG A 105 -11.35 9.00 10.48
CA ARG A 105 -11.42 10.47 10.39
C ARG A 105 -12.37 10.95 9.31
N ARG A 106 -13.31 11.84 9.67
CA ARG A 106 -14.30 12.46 8.75
C ARG A 106 -15.01 11.44 7.85
N GLY A 107 -15.32 10.26 8.39
CA GLY A 107 -15.95 9.16 7.63
C GLY A 107 -15.00 8.34 6.75
N LYS A 108 -13.72 8.72 6.64
CA LYS A 108 -12.66 7.92 5.98
C LYS A 108 -12.02 7.00 7.02
N VAL A 109 -12.19 5.70 6.82
CA VAL A 109 -11.56 4.65 7.64
C VAL A 109 -10.26 4.22 6.97
N ILE A 110 -9.14 4.40 7.65
CA ILE A 110 -7.83 3.90 7.24
C ILE A 110 -7.66 2.52 7.87
N ARG A 111 -7.51 1.52 7.00
CA ARG A 111 -7.40 0.10 7.35
C ARG A 111 -6.58 -0.63 6.29
N PRO A 112 -5.95 -1.78 6.64
CA PRO A 112 -5.42 -2.65 5.62
C PRO A 112 -6.54 -3.11 4.71
N LYS A 113 -6.22 -3.21 3.42
CA LYS A 113 -7.14 -3.69 2.39
C LYS A 113 -6.77 -5.10 1.98
N THR A 114 -5.49 -5.43 1.89
CA THR A 114 -5.00 -6.74 1.44
C THR A 114 -4.46 -7.57 2.60
N ALA A 115 -4.34 -8.90 2.43
CA ALA A 115 -3.71 -9.77 3.41
C ALA A 115 -2.26 -9.35 3.71
N GLY A 116 -1.48 -8.97 2.69
CA GLY A 116 -0.10 -8.48 2.88
C GLY A 116 -0.04 -7.15 3.64
N GLN A 117 -1.01 -6.24 3.42
CA GLN A 117 -1.14 -5.02 4.23
C GLN A 117 -1.52 -5.34 5.68
N ARG A 118 -2.36 -6.36 5.90
CA ARG A 118 -2.77 -6.79 7.24
C ARG A 118 -1.58 -7.38 7.99
N ALA A 119 -0.89 -8.35 7.40
CA ALA A 119 0.33 -8.93 7.97
C ALA A 119 1.40 -7.86 8.26
N TYR A 120 1.50 -6.83 7.41
CA TYR A 120 2.38 -5.70 7.67
C TYR A 120 1.98 -4.88 8.91
N VAL A 121 0.68 -4.59 9.06
CA VAL A 121 0.15 -3.87 10.24
C VAL A 121 0.34 -4.68 11.51
N ASP A 122 0.03 -5.97 11.49
CA ASP A 122 0.20 -6.86 12.64
C ASP A 122 1.69 -6.97 13.02
N ALA A 123 2.59 -7.05 12.04
CA ALA A 123 4.03 -7.03 12.29
C ALA A 123 4.53 -5.72 12.94
N ILE A 124 3.88 -4.58 12.69
CA ILE A 124 4.17 -3.32 13.38
C ILE A 124 3.77 -3.39 14.85
N ASP A 125 2.67 -4.08 15.17
CA ASP A 125 2.20 -4.23 16.54
C ASP A 125 3.08 -5.18 17.35
N GLU A 126 3.46 -6.30 16.75
CA GLU A 126 4.18 -7.38 17.41
C GLU A 126 5.68 -7.12 17.60
N HIS A 127 6.29 -6.29 16.75
CA HIS A 127 7.75 -6.10 16.73
C HIS A 127 8.17 -4.67 17.09
N THR A 128 9.37 -4.53 17.64
CA THR A 128 9.98 -3.22 17.92
C THR A 128 10.46 -2.54 16.64
N ILE A 129 11.02 -3.31 15.70
CA ILE A 129 11.46 -2.80 14.39
C ILE A 129 10.77 -3.58 13.27
N THR A 130 10.11 -2.86 12.35
CA THR A 130 9.43 -3.49 11.21
C THR A 130 9.91 -2.87 9.90
N PHE A 131 10.33 -3.71 8.96
CA PHE A 131 10.70 -3.30 7.61
C PHE A 131 9.54 -3.59 6.65
N GLY A 132 8.90 -2.54 6.13
CA GLY A 132 7.87 -2.64 5.10
C GLY A 132 8.47 -2.44 3.71
N ILE A 133 8.67 -3.51 2.96
CA ILE A 133 9.33 -3.49 1.66
C ILE A 133 8.33 -3.83 0.58
N GLY A 134 8.17 -2.97 -0.43
CA GLY A 134 7.26 -3.28 -1.55
C GLY A 134 7.09 -2.13 -2.53
N PRO A 135 6.30 -2.33 -3.60
CA PRO A 135 6.14 -1.36 -4.66
C PRO A 135 5.44 -0.06 -4.21
N ALA A 136 5.57 1.00 -5.01
CA ALA A 136 4.80 2.22 -4.79
C ALA A 136 3.28 1.94 -4.81
N GLY A 137 2.55 2.55 -3.88
CA GLY A 137 1.10 2.37 -3.76
C GLY A 137 0.67 1.09 -3.03
N SER A 138 1.60 0.29 -2.51
CA SER A 138 1.29 -0.86 -1.67
C SER A 138 0.73 -0.47 -0.29
N GLY A 139 0.94 0.79 0.14
CA GLY A 139 0.45 1.31 1.43
C GLY A 139 1.48 1.27 2.56
N LYS A 140 2.71 0.78 2.33
CA LYS A 140 3.77 0.65 3.35
C LYS A 140 3.97 1.89 4.24
N THR A 141 4.17 3.07 3.64
CA THR A 141 4.39 4.32 4.38
C THR A 141 3.09 4.83 4.98
N TYR A 142 1.98 4.75 4.24
CA TYR A 142 0.68 5.27 4.68
C TYR A 142 0.15 4.52 5.90
N LEU A 143 0.21 3.18 5.90
CA LEU A 143 -0.22 2.35 7.03
C LEU A 143 0.72 2.51 8.23
N ALA A 144 2.02 2.69 8.01
CA ALA A 144 2.96 3.00 9.10
C ALA A 144 2.63 4.32 9.80
N VAL A 145 2.36 5.38 9.04
CA VAL A 145 1.96 6.68 9.61
C VAL A 145 0.62 6.55 10.33
N ALA A 146 -0.32 5.76 9.81
CA ALA A 146 -1.59 5.49 10.49
C ALA A 146 -1.37 4.82 11.87
N LYS A 147 -0.49 3.82 11.94
CA LYS A 147 -0.11 3.18 13.21
C LYS A 147 0.62 4.12 14.16
N ALA A 148 1.48 4.99 13.65
CA ALA A 148 2.13 6.01 14.46
C ALA A 148 1.12 7.00 15.09
N VAL A 149 0.14 7.45 14.29
CA VAL A 149 -0.94 8.33 14.77
C VAL A 149 -1.81 7.62 15.80
N GLN A 150 -2.16 6.36 15.55
CA GLN A 150 -2.92 5.53 16.49
C GLN A 150 -2.18 5.40 17.84
N ALA A 151 -0.90 5.06 17.82
CA ALA A 151 -0.08 4.92 19.03
C ALA A 151 0.06 6.24 19.80
N LEU A 152 0.16 7.38 19.09
CA LEU A 152 0.19 8.71 19.72
C LEU A 152 -1.15 9.04 20.38
N GLN A 153 -2.27 8.78 19.72
CA GLN A 153 -3.61 9.02 20.26
C GLN A 153 -3.92 8.12 21.46
N ALA A 154 -3.46 6.87 21.42
CA ALA A 154 -3.54 5.90 22.52
C ALA A 154 -2.56 6.21 23.66
N LYS A 155 -1.69 7.22 23.52
CA LYS A 155 -0.64 7.62 24.48
C LYS A 155 0.40 6.53 24.76
N GLU A 156 0.56 5.59 23.84
CA GLU A 156 1.61 4.56 23.91
C GLU A 156 2.99 5.16 23.63
N VAL A 157 3.03 6.18 22.76
CA VAL A 157 4.20 7.02 22.50
C VAL A 157 3.87 8.47 22.78
N LYS A 158 4.90 9.29 23.05
CA LYS A 158 4.75 10.73 23.30
C LYS A 158 4.95 11.58 22.05
N ARG A 159 5.61 11.02 21.02
CA ARG A 159 5.91 11.73 19.79
C ARG A 159 6.04 10.81 18.58
N ILE A 160 5.84 11.36 17.39
CA ILE A 160 6.06 10.73 16.10
C ILE A 160 7.25 11.43 15.42
N ILE A 161 8.17 10.66 14.85
CA ILE A 161 9.30 11.19 14.09
C ILE A 161 9.25 10.56 12.70
N LEU A 162 8.98 11.36 11.68
CA LEU A 162 8.97 10.97 10.28
C LEU A 162 10.24 11.49 9.63
N THR A 163 11.02 10.58 9.02
CA THR A 163 12.28 10.95 8.39
C THR A 163 12.44 10.31 7.04
N ARG A 164 13.14 11.01 6.14
CA ARG A 164 13.45 10.55 4.78
C ARG A 164 14.92 10.89 4.46
N PRO A 165 15.67 10.03 3.75
CA PRO A 165 16.99 10.42 3.26
C PRO A 165 16.85 11.53 2.23
N ALA A 166 17.76 12.50 2.25
CA ALA A 166 17.88 13.48 1.17
C ALA A 166 18.62 12.80 0.01
N VAL A 167 17.97 12.72 -1.14
CA VAL A 167 18.49 12.05 -2.33
C VAL A 167 18.22 12.95 -3.52
N GLU A 168 19.26 13.19 -4.32
CA GLU A 168 19.16 14.01 -5.52
C GLU A 168 18.50 13.18 -6.64
N ALA A 169 17.19 12.94 -6.53
CA ALA A 169 16.41 12.30 -7.58
C ALA A 169 16.15 13.31 -8.71
N GLY A 170 17.01 13.29 -9.73
CA GLY A 170 16.79 14.00 -11.00
C GLY A 170 17.24 15.47 -11.06
N GLU A 171 17.17 16.21 -9.96
CA GLU A 171 17.68 17.59 -9.86
C GLU A 171 18.68 17.70 -8.69
N LYS A 172 19.83 18.36 -8.89
CA LYS A 172 20.77 18.58 -7.77
C LYS A 172 20.10 19.49 -6.76
N LEU A 173 20.19 19.16 -5.47
CA LEU A 173 19.60 19.94 -4.36
C LEU A 173 20.06 21.42 -4.38
N GLY A 174 21.19 21.70 -5.04
CA GLY A 174 21.71 23.03 -5.29
C GLY A 174 20.85 23.96 -6.15
N PHE A 175 19.94 23.47 -7.00
CA PHE A 175 19.23 24.28 -8.01
C PHE A 175 17.86 24.85 -7.59
N LEU A 176 17.27 24.39 -6.49
CA LEU A 176 16.02 24.98 -5.99
C LEU A 176 16.31 26.35 -5.33
N PRO A 177 15.65 27.46 -5.70
CA PRO A 177 15.86 28.74 -5.04
C PRO A 177 15.30 28.72 -3.60
N GLY A 178 15.95 29.44 -2.66
CA GLY A 178 15.47 29.57 -1.27
C GLY A 178 16.45 29.08 -0.21
N THR A 179 15.97 29.01 1.04
CA THR A 179 16.73 28.51 2.19
C THR A 179 16.94 27.00 2.10
N LEU A 180 17.87 26.44 2.91
CA LEU A 180 18.07 24.99 2.97
C LEU A 180 16.77 24.23 3.30
N ASN A 181 15.89 24.82 4.10
CA ASN A 181 14.59 24.24 4.42
C ASN A 181 13.66 24.25 3.19
N ASP A 182 13.62 25.35 2.43
CA ASP A 182 12.79 25.44 1.21
C ASP A 182 13.20 24.42 0.14
N LYS A 183 14.49 24.03 0.15
CA LYS A 183 15.04 23.00 -0.74
C LYS A 183 14.65 21.58 -0.33
N ILE A 184 14.46 21.33 0.97
CA ILE A 184 14.21 19.98 1.50
C ILE A 184 12.70 19.71 1.66
N ASP A 185 11.90 20.76 1.88
CA ASP A 185 10.45 20.69 2.06
C ASP A 185 9.71 19.87 0.97
N PRO A 186 10.05 19.98 -0.34
CA PRO A 186 9.40 19.18 -1.37
C PRO A 186 9.51 17.66 -1.16
N TYR A 187 10.65 17.18 -0.62
CA TYR A 187 10.88 15.74 -0.40
C TYR A 187 10.13 15.20 0.82
N LEU A 188 9.83 16.07 1.79
CA LEU A 188 9.12 15.75 3.02
C LEU A 188 7.60 15.92 2.88
N ARG A 189 7.13 16.66 1.86
CA ARG A 189 5.72 16.94 1.62
C ARG A 189 4.81 15.69 1.60
N PRO A 190 5.19 14.55 0.98
CA PRO A 190 4.36 13.34 1.03
C PRO A 190 4.05 12.84 2.46
N LEU A 191 4.96 13.06 3.42
CA LEU A 191 4.76 12.70 4.82
C LEU A 191 3.75 13.63 5.50
N TYR A 192 3.79 14.93 5.19
CA TYR A 192 2.78 15.89 5.65
C TYR A 192 1.39 15.59 5.08
N ASP A 193 1.31 15.20 3.80
CA ASP A 193 0.04 14.85 3.18
C ASP A 193 -0.56 13.59 3.80
N ALA A 194 0.26 12.59 4.15
CA ALA A 194 -0.20 11.42 4.90
C ALA A 194 -0.76 11.80 6.29
N LEU A 195 -0.13 12.73 7.00
CA LEU A 195 -0.63 13.23 8.28
C LEU A 195 -1.97 13.96 8.15
N ARG A 196 -2.18 14.75 7.09
CA ARG A 196 -3.44 15.49 6.84
C ARG A 196 -4.65 14.59 6.62
N ASP A 197 -4.41 13.37 6.14
CA ASP A 197 -5.45 12.36 6.02
C ASP A 197 -5.90 11.83 7.39
N MET A 198 -5.02 11.80 8.38
CA MET A 198 -5.21 11.14 9.69
C MET A 198 -5.51 12.11 10.83
N LEU A 199 -5.05 13.35 10.73
CA LEU A 199 -5.17 14.40 11.74
C LEU A 199 -5.87 15.63 11.17
N ASP A 200 -6.43 16.45 12.04
CA ASP A 200 -6.97 17.74 11.62
C ASP A 200 -5.86 18.67 11.12
N PRO A 201 -5.98 19.23 9.89
CA PRO A 201 -4.96 20.10 9.33
C PRO A 201 -4.55 21.27 10.22
N GLU A 202 -5.49 21.79 11.02
CA GLU A 202 -5.27 22.88 11.96
C GLU A 202 -4.47 22.45 13.21
N MET A 203 -4.46 21.16 13.52
CA MET A 203 -3.70 20.59 14.64
C MET A 203 -2.26 20.25 14.24
N ILE A 204 -2.00 19.93 12.97
CA ILE A 204 -0.67 19.53 12.51
C ILE A 204 0.40 20.60 12.83
N PRO A 205 0.21 21.90 12.52
CA PRO A 205 1.18 22.93 12.89
C PRO A 205 1.44 22.97 14.39
N LYS A 206 0.39 22.87 15.23
CA LYS A 206 0.53 22.88 16.70
C LYS A 206 1.35 21.70 17.21
N LEU A 207 1.12 20.51 16.65
CA LEU A 207 1.86 19.30 17.02
C LEU A 207 3.31 19.36 16.56
N VAL A 208 3.57 19.98 15.41
CA VAL A 208 4.92 20.20 14.88
C VAL A 208 5.67 21.22 15.72
N ASP A 209 5.07 22.38 16.00
CA ASP A 209 5.66 23.44 16.83
C ASP A 209 5.96 22.95 18.26
N ALA A 210 5.12 22.06 18.79
CA ALA A 210 5.32 21.42 20.09
C ALA A 210 6.34 20.26 20.06
N ASN A 211 6.92 19.91 18.90
CA ASN A 211 7.79 18.75 18.68
C ASN A 211 7.14 17.40 19.08
N ILE A 212 5.81 17.32 19.06
CA ILE A 212 5.07 16.07 19.21
C ILE A 212 5.10 15.29 17.89
N ILE A 213 5.07 15.99 16.76
CA ILE A 213 5.32 15.42 15.44
C ILE A 213 6.54 16.10 14.85
N GLU A 214 7.55 15.34 14.48
CA GLU A 214 8.74 15.86 13.80
C GLU A 214 8.80 15.28 12.39
N VAL A 215 8.91 16.14 11.38
CA VAL A 215 9.16 15.72 10.00
C VAL A 215 10.48 16.32 9.57
N ALA A 216 11.52 15.49 9.46
CA ALA A 216 12.89 15.98 9.29
C ALA A 216 13.74 15.07 8.38
N PRO A 217 14.85 15.58 7.82
CA PRO A 217 15.77 14.75 7.03
C PRO A 217 16.53 13.75 7.90
N LEU A 218 16.95 12.62 7.32
CA LEU A 218 17.68 11.56 8.04
C LEU A 218 18.93 12.03 8.78
N ALA A 219 19.61 13.07 8.26
CA ALA A 219 20.79 13.64 8.91
C ALA A 219 20.51 14.16 10.33
N TYR A 220 19.28 14.59 10.63
CA TYR A 220 18.87 15.12 11.93
C TYR A 220 18.73 14.04 13.00
N MET A 221 18.78 12.76 12.61
CA MET A 221 18.73 11.64 13.56
C MET A 221 20.08 11.39 14.24
N ARG A 222 21.17 11.96 13.70
CA ARG A 222 22.53 11.71 14.18
C ARG A 222 22.70 12.15 15.64
N GLY A 223 23.29 11.28 16.46
CA GLY A 223 23.59 11.58 17.86
C GLY A 223 22.38 11.60 18.80
N ARG A 224 21.19 11.23 18.32
CA ARG A 224 19.97 11.21 19.14
C ARG A 224 19.72 9.83 19.75
N THR A 225 18.96 9.82 20.84
CA THR A 225 18.31 8.62 21.37
C THR A 225 16.80 8.87 21.35
N LEU A 226 16.08 8.04 20.61
CA LEU A 226 14.67 8.25 20.30
C LEU A 226 13.82 7.38 21.24
N SER A 227 13.67 7.81 22.49
CA SER A 227 12.78 7.18 23.47
C SER A 227 11.35 7.75 23.42
N ASP A 228 10.38 6.95 23.89
CA ASP A 228 8.95 7.28 23.92
C ASP A 228 8.41 7.74 22.54
N ALA A 229 8.90 7.14 21.44
CA ALA A 229 8.68 7.64 20.09
C ALA A 229 8.27 6.55 19.11
N PHE A 230 7.38 6.90 18.17
CA PHE A 230 7.15 6.11 16.96
C PHE A 230 7.95 6.75 15.82
N VAL A 231 8.92 6.03 15.27
CA VAL A 231 9.88 6.58 14.31
C VAL A 231 9.71 5.88 12.96
N ILE A 232 9.53 6.64 11.89
CA ILE A 232 9.38 6.11 10.53
C ILE A 232 10.51 6.63 9.65
N LEU A 233 11.30 5.72 9.07
CA LEU A 233 12.24 6.03 7.99
C LEU A 233 11.62 5.64 6.66
N ASP A 234 11.19 6.63 5.89
CA ASP A 234 10.64 6.43 4.56
C ASP A 234 11.72 6.45 3.48
N GLU A 235 11.45 5.74 2.38
CA GLU A 235 12.29 5.65 1.19
C GLU A 235 13.71 5.16 1.51
N ALA A 236 13.76 4.18 2.40
CA ALA A 236 14.97 3.63 2.98
C ALA A 236 15.88 2.94 1.97
N GLN A 237 15.37 2.58 0.78
CA GLN A 237 16.21 2.06 -0.29
C GLN A 237 17.29 3.06 -0.72
N ASN A 238 17.07 4.34 -0.46
CA ASN A 238 18.01 5.42 -0.76
C ASN A 238 18.94 5.78 0.42
N THR A 239 19.10 4.86 1.37
CA THR A 239 20.13 4.96 2.41
C THR A 239 21.35 4.13 2.04
N THR A 240 22.52 4.51 2.55
CA THR A 240 23.70 3.64 2.61
C THR A 240 23.66 2.71 3.83
N GLY A 241 24.45 1.64 3.84
CA GLY A 241 24.58 0.76 5.01
C GLY A 241 25.00 1.52 6.29
N ALA A 242 25.86 2.53 6.17
CA ALA A 242 26.27 3.38 7.29
C ALA A 242 25.12 4.23 7.83
N GLN A 243 24.30 4.82 6.95
CA GLN A 243 23.12 5.59 7.36
C GLN A 243 22.05 4.70 8.00
N MET A 244 21.82 3.50 7.45
CA MET A 244 20.89 2.53 8.03
C MET A 244 21.34 2.12 9.45
N LYS A 245 22.62 1.76 9.62
CA LYS A 245 23.18 1.46 10.95
C LYS A 245 23.08 2.67 11.90
N MET A 246 23.37 3.87 11.41
CA MET A 246 23.23 5.10 12.19
C MET A 246 21.80 5.27 12.70
N PHE A 247 20.80 5.10 11.83
CA PHE A 247 19.38 5.23 12.16
C PHE A 247 18.90 4.18 13.15
N LEU A 248 19.12 2.89 12.88
CA LEU A 248 18.64 1.80 13.73
C LEU A 248 19.22 1.86 15.15
N THR A 249 20.47 2.33 15.27
CA THR A 249 21.10 2.52 16.59
C THR A 249 20.61 3.76 17.35
N ARG A 250 19.65 4.53 16.83
CA ARG A 250 19.00 5.62 17.57
C ARG A 250 17.81 5.14 18.40
N LEU A 251 17.40 3.87 18.28
CA LEU A 251 16.29 3.30 19.03
C LEU A 251 16.48 3.51 20.53
N GLY A 252 15.50 4.15 21.17
CA GLY A 252 15.43 4.33 22.62
C GLY A 252 14.38 3.42 23.25
N PHE A 253 14.22 3.51 24.57
CA PHE A 253 13.22 2.75 25.31
C PHE A 253 11.80 3.17 24.95
N ARG A 254 10.86 2.21 24.99
CA ARG A 254 9.41 2.40 24.71
C ARG A 254 9.18 3.11 23.37
N SER A 255 9.89 2.64 22.36
CA SER A 255 9.80 3.19 21.01
C SER A 255 9.61 2.08 20.00
N LYS A 256 8.98 2.41 18.88
CA LYS A 256 8.86 1.55 17.71
C LYS A 256 9.52 2.21 16.51
N MET A 257 10.13 1.41 15.65
CA MET A 257 10.73 1.85 14.39
C MET A 257 10.09 1.14 13.21
N VAL A 258 9.65 1.90 12.22
CA VAL A 258 9.20 1.35 10.94
C VAL A 258 10.08 1.89 9.82
N VAL A 259 10.63 1.00 9.02
CA VAL A 259 11.51 1.34 7.89
C VAL A 259 10.81 0.93 6.60
N THR A 260 10.44 1.89 5.77
CA THR A 260 9.71 1.64 4.52
C THR A 260 10.58 1.90 3.31
N GLY A 261 10.43 1.08 2.26
CA GLY A 261 11.16 1.30 1.02
C GLY A 261 10.77 0.36 -0.11
N ASP A 262 11.31 0.63 -1.29
CA ASP A 262 11.16 -0.18 -2.49
C ASP A 262 12.53 -0.54 -3.06
N ILE A 263 12.94 -1.80 -2.94
CA ILE A 263 14.26 -2.26 -3.38
C ILE A 263 14.46 -2.12 -4.91
N SER A 264 13.38 -1.97 -5.68
CA SER A 264 13.45 -1.75 -7.14
C SER A 264 13.70 -0.29 -7.53
N GLN A 265 13.48 0.68 -6.64
CA GLN A 265 13.56 2.13 -6.91
C GLN A 265 14.73 2.79 -6.17
N VAL A 266 15.95 2.31 -6.43
CA VAL A 266 17.17 2.84 -5.79
C VAL A 266 17.73 4.01 -6.60
N ASP A 267 17.69 5.20 -6.00
CA ASP A 267 18.19 6.47 -6.56
C ASP A 267 19.62 6.81 -6.11
N LEU A 268 20.34 5.82 -5.54
CA LEU A 268 21.72 6.01 -5.11
C LEU A 268 22.69 6.08 -6.31
N PRO A 269 23.84 6.77 -6.17
CA PRO A 269 24.88 6.77 -7.19
C PRO A 269 25.27 5.36 -7.62
N ARG A 270 25.48 5.16 -8.93
CA ARG A 270 25.85 3.85 -9.51
C ARG A 270 26.99 3.20 -8.74
N GLY A 271 26.82 1.91 -8.42
CA GLY A 271 27.78 1.12 -7.63
C GLY A 271 27.57 1.18 -6.12
N THR A 272 26.71 2.06 -5.61
CA THR A 272 26.38 2.11 -4.18
C THR A 272 25.35 1.05 -3.83
N VAL A 273 25.67 0.19 -2.86
CA VAL A 273 24.71 -0.80 -2.34
C VAL A 273 23.76 -0.14 -1.36
N SER A 274 22.46 -0.31 -1.59
CA SER A 274 21.40 0.15 -0.70
C SER A 274 21.53 -0.44 0.72
N GLY A 275 21.42 0.42 1.72
CA GLY A 275 21.40 0.07 3.13
C GLY A 275 20.21 -0.82 3.50
N LEU A 276 19.07 -0.65 2.83
CA LEU A 276 17.90 -1.52 2.99
C LEU A 276 18.20 -2.97 2.54
N ARG A 277 18.86 -3.14 1.38
CA ARG A 277 19.30 -4.48 0.92
C ARG A 277 20.28 -5.12 1.90
N VAL A 278 21.22 -4.32 2.43
CA VAL A 278 22.19 -4.79 3.40
C VAL A 278 21.51 -5.20 4.71
N ALA A 279 20.61 -4.36 5.25
CA ALA A 279 19.85 -4.63 6.47
C ALA A 279 19.04 -5.93 6.36
N ARG A 280 18.31 -6.13 5.27
CA ARG A 280 17.55 -7.38 5.03
C ARG A 280 18.44 -8.61 5.13
N ARG A 281 19.67 -8.56 4.62
CA ARG A 281 20.61 -9.70 4.66
C ARG A 281 21.19 -9.94 6.06
N ILE A 282 21.45 -8.89 6.83
CA ILE A 282 22.20 -9.01 8.10
C ILE A 282 21.29 -9.08 9.33
N LEU A 283 20.05 -8.60 9.25
CA LEU A 283 19.13 -8.49 10.39
C LEU A 283 17.97 -9.49 10.34
N SER A 284 17.88 -10.36 9.31
CA SER A 284 16.73 -11.27 9.11
C SER A 284 16.51 -12.26 10.25
N ASN A 285 17.53 -12.54 11.04
CA ASN A 285 17.52 -13.56 12.09
C ASN A 285 17.61 -12.93 13.49
N ILE A 286 17.34 -11.64 13.62
CA ILE A 286 17.33 -10.95 14.92
C ILE A 286 15.89 -10.92 15.42
N ASP A 287 15.68 -11.45 16.63
CA ASP A 287 14.39 -11.41 17.30
C ASP A 287 13.88 -9.97 17.42
N ASP A 288 12.55 -9.79 17.39
CA ASP A 288 11.89 -8.48 17.51
C ASP A 288 12.16 -7.51 16.34
N ILE A 289 12.71 -8.04 15.23
CA ILE A 289 12.81 -7.37 13.93
C ILE A 289 12.02 -8.15 12.87
N ALA A 290 10.99 -7.54 12.30
CA ALA A 290 10.19 -8.13 11.23
C ALA A 290 10.54 -7.55 9.85
N PHE A 291 10.52 -8.40 8.81
CA PHE A 291 10.57 -8.00 7.41
C PHE A 291 9.28 -8.42 6.72
N GLN A 292 8.50 -7.46 6.24
CA GLN A 292 7.27 -7.70 5.52
C GLN A 292 7.39 -7.24 4.07
N GLU A 293 7.24 -8.21 3.17
CA GLU A 293 7.38 -8.03 1.73
C GLU A 293 6.01 -7.93 1.07
N MET A 294 5.63 -6.71 0.74
CA MET A 294 4.40 -6.40 0.03
C MET A 294 4.64 -6.48 -1.47
N ARG A 295 3.71 -7.08 -2.21
CA ARG A 295 3.80 -7.38 -3.63
C ARG A 295 2.85 -6.50 -4.45
N GLY A 296 2.79 -6.77 -5.76
CA GLY A 296 1.89 -6.04 -6.67
C GLY A 296 0.41 -6.19 -6.31
N GLU A 297 0.02 -7.32 -5.72
CA GLU A 297 -1.35 -7.57 -5.23
C GLU A 297 -1.74 -6.66 -4.06
N ASP A 298 -0.76 -6.16 -3.30
CA ASP A 298 -0.99 -5.21 -2.21
C ASP A 298 -1.18 -3.76 -2.69
N VAL A 299 -1.03 -3.51 -3.99
CA VAL A 299 -1.14 -2.17 -4.57
C VAL A 299 -2.61 -1.81 -4.76
N VAL A 300 -3.15 -1.01 -3.84
CA VAL A 300 -4.53 -0.53 -3.92
C VAL A 300 -4.55 0.91 -4.40
N ARG A 301 -4.91 1.08 -5.67
CA ARG A 301 -5.08 2.39 -6.32
C ARG A 301 -6.49 2.52 -6.88
N HIS A 302 -6.90 3.75 -7.11
CA HIS A 302 -8.16 4.02 -7.80
C HIS A 302 -8.18 3.32 -9.17
N HIS A 303 -9.31 2.68 -9.52
CA HIS A 303 -9.45 1.85 -10.72
C HIS A 303 -9.02 2.56 -12.02
N LEU A 304 -9.25 3.87 -12.12
CA LEU A 304 -8.80 4.68 -13.26
C LEU A 304 -7.27 4.71 -13.40
N ILE A 305 -6.54 4.81 -12.28
CA ILE A 305 -5.08 4.81 -12.29
C ILE A 305 -4.56 3.46 -12.76
N SER A 306 -5.15 2.35 -12.30
CA SER A 306 -4.81 1.01 -12.80
C SER A 306 -5.03 0.89 -14.32
N ARG A 307 -6.12 1.46 -14.84
CA ARG A 307 -6.39 1.48 -16.29
C ARG A 307 -5.39 2.33 -17.07
N ILE A 308 -4.98 3.47 -16.51
CA ILE A 308 -3.96 4.35 -17.11
C ILE A 308 -2.61 3.62 -17.14
N VAL A 309 -2.16 3.07 -16.03
CA VAL A 309 -0.90 2.31 -15.93
C VAL A 309 -0.91 1.16 -16.95
N ALA A 310 -1.97 0.35 -16.97
CA ALA A 310 -2.08 -0.75 -17.93
C ALA A 310 -2.09 -0.28 -19.40
N ALA A 311 -2.55 0.94 -19.69
CA ALA A 311 -2.49 1.51 -21.04
C ALA A 311 -1.05 1.88 -21.44
N TYR A 312 -0.28 2.47 -20.51
CA TYR A 312 1.14 2.74 -20.71
C TYR A 312 1.95 1.45 -20.82
N ASP A 313 1.74 0.47 -19.93
CA ASP A 313 2.45 -0.82 -19.98
C ASP A 313 2.24 -1.53 -21.32
N ARG A 314 1.02 -1.51 -21.86
CA ARG A 314 0.72 -2.06 -23.19
C ARG A 314 1.44 -1.30 -24.30
N HIS A 315 1.47 0.02 -24.24
CA HIS A 315 2.16 0.86 -25.21
C HIS A 315 3.68 0.61 -25.18
N ASP A 316 4.26 0.51 -23.99
CA ASP A 316 5.70 0.30 -23.81
C ASP A 316 6.11 -1.12 -24.22
N ALA A 317 5.31 -2.14 -23.88
CA ALA A 317 5.52 -3.50 -24.37
C ALA A 317 5.44 -3.59 -25.91
N GLN A 318 4.49 -2.89 -26.53
CA GLN A 318 4.38 -2.81 -27.99
C GLN A 318 5.60 -2.11 -28.62
N ASN A 319 6.13 -1.06 -27.98
CA ASN A 319 7.31 -0.36 -28.46
C ASN A 319 8.58 -1.20 -28.31
N SER A 320 8.75 -1.91 -27.19
CA SER A 320 9.87 -2.84 -26.99
C SER A 320 9.86 -3.95 -28.04
N MET A 321 8.70 -4.57 -28.29
CA MET A 321 8.56 -5.59 -29.35
C MET A 321 8.84 -5.04 -30.76
N ARG A 322 8.43 -3.79 -31.05
CA ARG A 322 8.76 -3.12 -32.33
C ARG A 322 10.25 -2.86 -32.46
N TYR A 323 10.91 -2.44 -31.37
CA TYR A 323 12.34 -2.21 -31.34
C TYR A 323 13.11 -3.52 -31.57
N GLU A 324 12.75 -4.59 -30.87
CA GLU A 324 13.37 -5.91 -31.04
C GLU A 324 13.20 -6.45 -32.46
N LYS A 325 12.00 -6.36 -33.04
CA LYS A 325 11.77 -6.76 -34.44
C LYS A 325 12.63 -5.97 -35.42
N ARG A 326 12.75 -4.66 -35.23
CA ARG A 326 13.59 -3.80 -36.07
C ARG A 326 15.07 -4.13 -35.93
N GLN A 327 15.54 -4.47 -34.73
CA GLN A 327 16.93 -4.91 -34.53
C GLN A 327 17.20 -6.25 -35.24
N GLN A 328 16.28 -7.21 -35.15
CA GLN A 328 16.40 -8.49 -35.85
C GLN A 328 16.38 -8.34 -37.37
N GLU A 329 15.59 -7.40 -37.90
CA GLU A 329 15.53 -7.10 -39.34
C GLU A 329 16.86 -6.47 -39.82
N LEU A 330 17.39 -5.50 -39.09
CA LEU A 330 18.70 -4.89 -39.37
C LEU A 330 19.88 -5.88 -39.26
N GLU A 331 19.79 -6.85 -38.35
CA GLU A 331 20.80 -7.89 -38.19
C GLU A 331 20.78 -8.86 -39.38
N ARG A 332 19.59 -9.24 -39.86
CA ARG A 332 19.43 -10.06 -41.07
C ARG A 332 19.93 -9.34 -42.33
N GLU A 333 19.60 -8.07 -42.50
CA GLU A 333 20.08 -7.27 -43.65
C GLU A 333 21.63 -7.19 -43.67
N ARG A 334 22.27 -7.05 -42.50
CA ARG A 334 23.73 -7.06 -42.39
C ARG A 334 24.36 -8.41 -42.71
N GLU A 335 23.73 -9.50 -42.31
CA GLU A 335 24.18 -10.86 -42.64
C GLU A 335 24.07 -11.13 -44.14
N GLU A 336 22.98 -10.66 -44.78
CA GLU A 336 22.78 -10.77 -46.22
C GLU A 336 23.80 -9.93 -47.01
N GLU A 337 24.07 -8.69 -46.61
CA GLU A 337 25.11 -7.84 -47.22
C GLU A 337 26.53 -8.39 -47.05
N ALA A 338 26.84 -9.03 -45.93
CA ALA A 338 28.15 -9.64 -45.69
C ALA A 338 28.38 -10.95 -46.47
N SER A 339 27.31 -11.53 -47.02
CA SER A 339 27.33 -12.79 -47.79
C SER A 339 27.42 -12.58 -49.32
N GLN A 340 27.40 -11.34 -49.79
CA GLN A 340 27.57 -10.92 -51.19
C GLN A 340 28.97 -10.36 -51.45
#